data_AF-A0AA49GPJ0-F1
#
_entry.id   AF-A0AA49GPJ0-F1
#
_cell.length_a   1.000
_cell.length_b   1.000
_cell.length_c   1.000
_cell.angle_alpha   90.00
_cell.angle_beta   90.00
_cell.angle_gamma   90.00
#
_symmetry.space_group_name_H-M   'P 1'
#
loop_
_entity.id
_entity.type
_entity.pdbx_description
1 polymer ?
#
loop_
_entity_poly.entity_id
_entity_poly.type
_entity_poly.pdbx_seq_one_letter_code
_entity_poly.pdbx_strand_id
1 'polypeptide(L)'
;MTEELAIRYIPQRVQERGFQIYRLVFQDLNLEPQQEIRLAAFNELWILLEAESGIRISSDFGEYDYNNPKLSENIHEHADRIEILNQSSVPRKVKFIQVILK
;
A
#
# COMPACT_ATOMS: atom_id res chain seq x y z
N MET A 1 -7.73 6.52 -1.36
CA MET A 1 -7.01 7.80 -1.22
C MET A 1 -6.81 8.38 -2.62
N THR A 2 -7.01 9.68 -2.87
CA THR A 2 -6.71 10.23 -4.21
C THR A 2 -5.20 10.47 -4.37
N GLU A 3 -4.72 10.47 -5.61
CA GLU A 3 -3.30 10.70 -5.91
C GLU A 3 -2.84 12.09 -5.44
N GLU A 4 -3.65 13.12 -5.63
CA GLU A 4 -3.30 14.49 -5.19
C GLU A 4 -3.20 14.58 -3.67
N LEU A 5 -4.08 13.88 -2.94
CA LEU A 5 -4.02 13.81 -1.49
C LEU A 5 -2.76 13.06 -1.04
N ALA A 6 -2.44 11.93 -1.69
CA ALA A 6 -1.24 11.15 -1.39
C ALA A 6 0.03 12.00 -1.58
N ILE A 7 0.16 12.71 -2.71
CA ILE A 7 1.33 13.56 -2.99
C ILE A 7 1.51 14.67 -1.95
N ARG A 8 0.40 15.24 -1.44
CA ARG A 8 0.46 16.26 -0.37
C ARG A 8 0.75 15.67 1.00
N TYR A 9 0.33 14.44 1.24
CA TYR A 9 0.49 13.72 2.50
C TYR A 9 1.92 13.19 2.70
N ILE A 10 2.55 12.69 1.64
CA ILE A 10 3.85 12.02 1.70
C ILE A 10 4.97 12.87 2.34
N PRO A 11 5.19 14.16 1.99
CA PRO A 11 6.26 14.95 2.57
C PRO A 11 6.21 15.02 4.10
N GLN A 12 5.01 15.14 4.66
CA GLN A 12 4.81 15.15 6.11
C GLN A 12 5.20 13.81 6.73
N ARG A 13 4.78 12.69 6.13
CA ARG A 13 5.09 11.34 6.63
C ARG A 13 6.57 10.99 6.55
N VAL A 14 7.25 11.45 5.50
CA VAL A 14 8.71 11.34 5.37
C VAL A 14 9.40 12.08 6.52
N GLN A 15 8.97 13.32 6.80
CA GLN A 15 9.53 14.13 7.88
C GLN A 15 9.28 13.52 9.27
N GLU A 16 8.08 12.99 9.51
CA GLU A 16 7.71 12.31 10.77
C GLU A 16 8.56 11.06 11.03
N ARG A 17 9.10 10.44 9.97
CA ARG A 17 10.07 9.33 10.06
C ARG A 17 11.53 9.80 10.18
N GLY A 18 11.77 11.10 10.22
CA GLY A 18 13.11 11.68 10.38
C GLY A 18 13.91 11.81 9.08
N PHE A 19 13.29 11.62 7.92
CA PHE A 19 13.93 11.74 6.62
C PHE A 19 13.63 13.08 5.95
N GLN A 20 14.51 13.50 5.06
CA GLN A 20 14.31 14.69 4.21
C GLN A 20 14.44 14.35 2.72
N ILE A 21 15.23 13.33 2.41
CA ILE A 21 15.51 12.89 1.05
C ILE A 21 14.72 11.61 0.81
N TYR A 22 13.94 11.60 -0.26
CA TYR A 22 13.16 10.44 -0.66
C TYR A 22 12.97 10.43 -2.17
N ARG A 23 12.57 9.29 -2.70
CA ARG A 23 12.14 9.12 -4.10
C ARG A 23 10.75 8.51 -4.12
N LEU A 24 9.95 8.96 -5.08
CA LEU A 24 8.65 8.35 -5.39
C LEU A 24 8.78 7.41 -6.59
N VAL A 25 8.11 6.27 -6.51
CA VAL A 25 7.95 5.30 -7.60
C VAL A 25 6.47 4.91 -7.66
N PHE A 26 5.87 5.03 -8.84
CA PHE A 26 4.51 4.53 -9.07
C PHE A 26 4.59 3.02 -9.33
N GLN A 27 3.75 2.26 -8.63
CA GLN A 27 3.67 0.81 -8.75
C GLN A 27 2.27 0.45 -9.22
N ASP A 28 2.17 -0.29 -10.33
CA ASP A 28 0.92 -0.86 -10.86
C ASP A 28 1.10 -2.37 -10.94
N LEU A 29 0.55 -3.08 -9.95
CA LEU A 29 0.75 -4.51 -9.79
C LEU A 29 -0.49 -5.25 -10.31
N ASN A 30 -0.25 -6.24 -11.18
CA ASN A 30 -1.25 -7.23 -11.57
C ASN A 30 -0.99 -8.50 -10.76
N LEU A 31 -1.94 -8.90 -9.93
CA LEU A 31 -1.88 -10.14 -9.16
C LEU A 31 -2.75 -11.20 -9.81
N GLU A 32 -2.16 -12.35 -10.12
CA GLU A 32 -2.87 -13.55 -10.53
C GLU A 32 -3.84 -14.04 -9.44
N PRO A 33 -4.85 -14.86 -9.77
CA PRO A 33 -5.76 -15.43 -8.79
C PRO A 33 -5.01 -16.12 -7.65
N GLN A 34 -5.39 -15.83 -6.40
CA GLN A 34 -4.76 -16.40 -5.20
C GLN A 34 -3.26 -16.06 -5.04
N GLN A 35 -2.71 -15.15 -5.85
CA GLN A 35 -1.32 -14.73 -5.72
C GLN A 35 -1.12 -13.91 -4.45
N GLU A 36 -0.03 -14.22 -3.74
CA GLU A 36 0.45 -13.47 -2.60
C GLU A 36 1.83 -12.85 -2.92
N ILE A 37 2.01 -11.57 -2.61
CA ILE A 37 3.27 -10.85 -2.69
C ILE A 37 3.66 -10.45 -1.26
N ARG A 38 4.87 -10.80 -0.84
CA ARG A 38 5.45 -10.38 0.44
C ARG A 38 6.62 -9.44 0.21
N LEU A 39 6.60 -8.29 0.87
CA LEU A 39 7.62 -7.25 0.76
C LEU A 39 8.23 -6.96 2.13
N ALA A 40 9.54 -6.76 2.16
CA ALA A 40 10.27 -6.26 3.32
C ALA A 40 10.62 -4.77 3.09
N ALA A 41 9.73 -3.89 3.54
CA ALA A 41 9.70 -2.45 3.27
C ALA A 41 10.19 -1.61 4.46
N PHE A 42 11.33 -1.98 5.07
CA PHE A 42 11.84 -1.34 6.30
C PHE A 42 12.12 0.17 6.17
N ASN A 43 12.64 0.61 5.03
CA ASN A 43 12.93 2.03 4.74
C ASN A 43 12.02 2.59 3.63
N GLU A 44 10.81 2.04 3.54
CA GLU A 44 9.87 2.42 2.50
C GLU A 44 8.48 2.67 3.09
N LEU A 45 7.74 3.57 2.46
CA LEU A 45 6.29 3.71 2.63
C LEU A 45 5.60 3.28 1.34
N TRP A 46 4.50 2.57 1.47
CA TRP A 46 3.66 2.16 0.36
C TRP A 46 2.28 2.78 0.56
N ILE A 47 2.00 3.83 -0.21
CA ILE A 47 0.74 4.56 -0.14
C ILE A 47 -0.22 3.99 -1.17
N LEU A 48 -1.29 3.35 -0.70
CA LEU A 48 -2.32 2.73 -1.54
C LEU A 48 -3.20 3.81 -2.18
N LEU A 49 -3.16 3.87 -3.51
CA LEU A 49 -4.02 4.75 -4.30
C LEU A 49 -5.35 4.05 -4.63
N GLU A 50 -5.25 2.86 -5.20
CA GLU A 50 -6.38 2.10 -5.74
C GLU A 50 -6.15 0.61 -5.56
N ALA A 51 -7.21 -0.12 -5.19
CA ALA A 51 -7.23 -1.57 -5.16
C ALA A 51 -8.57 -2.04 -5.73
N GLU A 52 -8.53 -3.03 -6.62
CA GLU A 52 -9.75 -3.69 -7.05
C GLU A 52 -10.33 -4.58 -5.94
N SER A 53 -11.64 -4.83 -6.00
CA SER A 53 -12.33 -5.70 -5.03
C SER A 53 -11.71 -7.10 -5.00
N GLY A 54 -11.50 -7.62 -3.79
CA GLY A 54 -10.85 -8.90 -3.54
C GLY A 54 -9.33 -8.81 -3.35
N ILE A 55 -8.76 -7.62 -3.35
CA ILE A 55 -7.39 -7.38 -2.85
C ILE A 55 -7.45 -7.14 -1.34
N ARG A 56 -6.64 -7.90 -0.59
CA ARG A 56 -6.32 -7.67 0.82
C ARG A 56 -4.87 -7.25 0.93
N ILE A 57 -4.59 -6.20 1.70
CA ILE A 57 -3.24 -5.73 2.01
C ILE A 57 -3.11 -5.68 3.52
N SER A 58 -2.08 -6.32 4.07
CA SER A 58 -1.77 -6.29 5.49
C SER A 58 -0.35 -5.79 5.68
N SER A 59 -0.15 -5.00 6.72
CA SER A 59 1.17 -4.67 7.22
C SER A 59 1.16 -4.48 8.73
N ASP A 60 2.34 -4.19 9.29
CA ASP A 60 2.45 -3.84 10.71
C ASP A 60 1.70 -2.52 11.05
N PHE A 61 1.27 -1.76 10.04
CA PHE A 61 0.49 -0.52 10.16
C PHE A 61 -1.02 -0.77 10.16
N GLY A 62 -1.46 -1.95 9.70
CA GLY A 62 -2.84 -2.36 9.66
C GLY A 62 -3.26 -2.97 8.32
N GLU A 63 -4.56 -2.99 8.07
CA GLU A 63 -5.16 -3.75 6.97
C GLU A 63 -6.00 -2.87 6.05
N TYR A 64 -5.94 -3.19 4.77
CA TYR A 64 -6.89 -2.77 3.74
C TYR A 64 -7.59 -4.02 3.19
N ASP A 65 -8.90 -4.05 3.26
CA ASP A 65 -9.75 -5.03 2.57
C ASP A 65 -11.14 -4.44 2.42
N TYR A 66 -11.42 -3.90 1.23
CA TYR A 66 -12.71 -3.27 0.95
C TYR A 66 -13.89 -4.24 1.11
N ASN A 67 -13.66 -5.55 0.97
CA ASN A 67 -14.68 -6.58 1.07
C ASN A 67 -14.91 -7.05 2.51
N ASN A 68 -14.07 -6.61 3.47
CA ASN A 68 -14.15 -7.01 4.87
C ASN A 68 -14.90 -5.96 5.72
N PRO A 69 -16.19 -6.16 6.02
CA PRO A 69 -16.98 -5.19 6.79
C PRO A 69 -16.60 -5.15 8.28
N LYS A 70 -15.70 -6.02 8.74
CA LYS A 70 -15.26 -6.06 10.14
C LYS A 70 -14.08 -5.12 10.41
N LEU A 71 -13.45 -4.58 9.37
CA LEU A 71 -12.41 -3.57 9.54
C LEU A 71 -13.04 -2.27 10.02
N SER A 72 -12.51 -1.73 11.12
CA SER A 72 -12.92 -0.42 11.63
C SER A 72 -12.50 0.72 10.70
N GLU A 73 -11.39 0.52 9.97
CA GLU A 73 -10.84 1.46 9.00
C GLU A 73 -10.07 0.69 7.91
N ASN A 74 -10.08 1.22 6.69
CA ASN A 74 -9.21 0.75 5.61
C ASN A 74 -7.93 1.57 5.60
N ILE A 75 -6.81 0.94 5.98
CA ILE A 75 -5.52 1.61 6.05
C ILE A 75 -4.96 1.80 4.64
N HIS A 76 -4.52 3.02 4.33
CA HIS A 76 -3.95 3.36 3.02
C HIS A 76 -2.43 3.54 3.04
N GLU A 77 -1.81 3.49 4.22
CA GLU A 77 -0.36 3.56 4.36
C GLU A 77 0.17 2.23 4.93
N HIS A 78 1.11 1.61 4.21
CA HIS A 78 1.75 0.37 4.64
C HIS A 78 3.28 0.54 4.66
N ALA A 79 3.94 -0.15 5.59
CA ALA A 79 5.40 -0.17 5.72
C ALA A 79 5.83 -1.47 6.40
N ASP A 80 7.14 -1.67 6.54
CA ASP A 80 7.75 -2.82 7.21
C ASP A 80 7.38 -4.14 6.52
N ARG A 81 6.75 -5.10 7.19
CA ARG A 81 6.30 -6.33 6.52
C ARG A 81 4.96 -6.08 5.84
N ILE A 82 4.94 -6.10 4.50
CA ILE A 82 3.71 -5.93 3.72
C ILE A 82 3.35 -7.25 3.02
N GLU A 83 2.09 -7.65 3.13
CA GLU A 83 1.49 -8.81 2.46
C GLU A 83 0.33 -8.33 1.58
N ILE A 84 0.39 -8.62 0.28
CA ILE A 84 -0.66 -8.27 -0.69
C ILE A 84 -1.20 -9.58 -1.26
N LEU A 85 -2.50 -9.80 -1.10
CA LEU A 85 -3.18 -11.02 -1.50
C LEU A 85 -4.35 -10.72 -2.43
N ASN A 86 -4.39 -11.39 -3.59
CA ASN A 86 -5.60 -11.46 -4.40
C ASN A 86 -6.46 -12.65 -3.95
N GLN A 87 -7.53 -12.39 -3.21
CA GLN A 87 -8.46 -13.40 -2.70
C GLN A 87 -9.45 -13.89 -3.77
N SER A 88 -9.47 -13.30 -4.96
CA SER A 88 -10.43 -13.63 -6.01
C SER A 88 -9.96 -14.76 -6.93
N SER A 89 -10.87 -15.25 -7.78
CA SER A 89 -10.58 -16.26 -8.80
C SER A 89 -10.18 -15.67 -10.16
N VAL A 90 -9.96 -14.35 -10.24
CA VAL A 90 -9.56 -13.64 -11.46
C VAL A 90 -8.37 -12.71 -11.16
N PRO A 91 -7.58 -12.31 -12.17
CA PRO A 91 -6.53 -11.32 -11.94
C PRO A 91 -7.08 -10.02 -11.39
N ARG A 92 -6.34 -9.39 -10.47
CA ARG A 92 -6.72 -8.12 -9.83
C ARG A 92 -5.58 -7.12 -9.84
N LYS A 93 -5.94 -5.85 -9.92
CA LYS A 93 -4.98 -4.74 -9.90
C LYS A 93 -4.92 -4.03 -8.56
N VAL A 94 -3.73 -3.56 -8.24
CA VAL A 94 -3.48 -2.66 -7.11
C VAL A 94 -2.40 -1.65 -7.48
N LYS A 95 -2.60 -0.39 -7.09
CA LYS A 95 -1.71 0.73 -7.40
C LYS A 95 -1.22 1.42 -6.13
N PHE A 96 0.08 1.67 -6.08
CA PHE A 96 0.73 2.35 -4.97
C PHE A 96 1.62 3.51 -5.44
N ILE A 97 1.85 4.46 -4.55
CA ILE A 97 3.08 5.24 -4.54
C ILE A 97 4.02 4.61 -3.53
N GLN A 98 5.13 4.07 -4.00
CA GLN A 98 6.24 3.64 -3.18
C GLN A 98 7.14 4.85 -2.90
N VAL A 99 7.33 5.17 -1.63
CA VAL A 99 8.24 6.20 -1.12
C VAL A 99 9.47 5.51 -0.57
N ILE A 100 10.61 5.71 -1.21
CA ILE A 100 11.89 5.12 -0.80
C ILE A 100 12.66 6.19 -0.03
N LEU A 101 12.86 5.96 1.27
CA LEU A 101 13.55 6.88 2.18
C LEU A 101 15.07 6.72 2.02
N LYS A 102 15.83 7.82 2.14
CA LYS A 102 17.30 7.83 1.96
C LYS A 102 18.03 8.48 3.13
#